data_AF-X0VE49-F1
#
_entry.id   AF-X0VE49-F1
#
_cell.length_a   1.000
_cell.length_b   1.000
_cell.length_c   1.000
_cell.angle_alpha   90.00
_cell.angle_beta   90.00
_cell.angle_gamma   90.00
#
_symmetry.space_group_name_H-M   'P 1'
#
loop_
_entity.id
_entity.type
_entity.pdbx_description
1 polymer ?
#
loop_
_entity_poly.entity_id
_entity_poly.type
_entity_poly.pdbx_seq_one_letter_code
_entity_poly.pdbx_strand_id
1 'polypeptide(L)'
;MNLNIPIIDTHVHLWDPDKIIYPWLSDYPQFNKKFDLEDYRQATALINIDSIVFEECSAERSMAVKEAGWIASLTRDNNIIKGIVARAPLEDGDKVKAVVEQLIEIP
;
A
#
# COMPACT_ATOMS: atom_id res chain seq x y z
N MET A 1 11.76 -32.14 5.80
CA MET A 1 12.60 -30.98 5.41
C MET A 1 11.71 -29.76 5.49
N ASN A 2 11.94 -28.82 6.42
CA ASN A 2 11.30 -27.51 6.34
C ASN A 2 12.11 -26.70 5.33
N LEU A 3 11.64 -26.64 4.09
CA LEU A 3 12.24 -25.76 3.08
C LEU A 3 11.84 -24.33 3.45
N ASN A 4 12.80 -23.56 3.96
CA ASN A 4 12.66 -22.13 4.20
C ASN A 4 12.74 -21.37 2.87
N ILE A 5 11.69 -21.50 2.05
CA ILE A 5 11.61 -20.86 0.72
C ILE A 5 11.24 -19.38 0.94
N PRO A 6 11.95 -18.42 0.34
CA PRO A 6 11.55 -17.02 0.37
C PRO A 6 10.22 -16.82 -0.36
N ILE A 7 9.27 -16.14 0.27
CA ILE A 7 7.94 -15.86 -0.26
C ILE A 7 7.82 -14.38 -0.59
N ILE A 8 7.18 -14.10 -1.73
CA ILE A 8 6.70 -12.75 -2.06
C ILE A 8 5.20 -12.72 -1.78
N ASP A 9 4.78 -11.86 -0.86
CA ASP A 9 3.35 -11.60 -0.62
C ASP A 9 2.88 -10.52 -1.59
N THR A 10 2.09 -10.92 -2.59
CA THR A 10 1.74 -10.05 -3.71
C THR A 10 0.56 -9.12 -3.44
N HIS A 11 -0.06 -9.19 -2.26
CA HIS A 11 -1.27 -8.43 -1.97
C HIS A 11 -1.29 -7.98 -0.50
N VAL A 12 -0.64 -6.86 -0.21
CA VAL A 12 -0.59 -6.29 1.16
C VAL A 12 -1.22 -4.90 1.18
N HIS A 13 -2.13 -4.69 2.12
CA HIS A 13 -2.66 -3.36 2.43
C HIS A 13 -1.97 -2.80 3.67
N LEU A 14 -1.54 -1.55 3.58
CA LEU A 14 -0.97 -0.77 4.69
C LEU A 14 -1.68 0.57 4.71
N TRP A 15 -2.18 1.02 5.85
CA TRP A 15 -2.89 2.29 5.92
C TRP A 15 -2.68 3.01 7.23
N ASP A 16 -2.77 4.33 7.16
CA ASP A 16 -2.68 5.24 8.30
C ASP A 16 -3.75 6.33 8.15
N PRO A 17 -4.86 6.25 8.92
CA PRO A 17 -5.96 7.21 8.84
C PRO A 17 -5.56 8.64 9.26
N ASP A 18 -4.43 8.81 9.97
CA ASP A 18 -3.90 10.13 10.33
C ASP A 18 -3.18 10.81 9.15
N LYS A 19 -2.82 10.05 8.10
CA LYS A 19 -2.09 10.55 6.91
C LYS A 19 -2.97 10.64 5.66
N ILE A 20 -3.82 9.64 5.45
CA ILE A 20 -4.63 9.45 4.25
C ILE A 20 -6.08 9.23 4.68
N ILE A 21 -7.02 9.87 3.98
CA ILE A 21 -8.44 9.70 4.25
C ILE A 21 -8.94 8.48 3.48
N TYR A 22 -9.57 7.54 4.18
CA TYR A 22 -10.19 6.35 3.60
C TYR A 22 -11.68 6.35 3.93
N PRO A 23 -12.57 6.71 2.98
CA PRO A 23 -13.99 6.89 3.26
C PRO A 23 -14.66 5.64 3.88
N TRP A 24 -14.22 4.44 3.50
CA TRP A 24 -14.80 3.18 3.97
C TRP A 24 -14.51 2.89 5.46
N LEU A 25 -13.50 3.53 6.08
CA LEU A 25 -13.14 3.26 7.47
C LEU A 25 -14.22 3.69 8.48
N SER A 26 -15.08 4.65 8.13
CA SER A 26 -16.19 5.06 8.99
C SER A 26 -17.19 3.92 9.25
N ASP A 27 -17.30 3.01 8.29
CA ASP A 27 -18.24 1.89 8.33
C ASP A 27 -17.66 0.70 9.11
N TYR A 28 -16.35 0.70 9.38
CA TYR A 28 -15.62 -0.37 10.08
C TYR A 28 -14.68 0.18 11.17
N PRO A 29 -15.21 0.61 12.33
CA PRO A 29 -14.43 1.23 13.40
C PRO A 29 -13.22 0.40 13.89
N GLN A 30 -13.30 -0.93 13.82
CA GLN A 30 -12.19 -1.83 14.20
C GLN A 30 -10.96 -1.69 13.30
N PHE A 31 -11.14 -1.21 12.07
CA PHE A 31 -10.07 -0.95 11.10
C PHE A 31 -9.66 0.51 11.05
N ASN A 32 -10.40 1.41 11.71
CA ASN A 32 -10.13 2.84 11.75
C ASN A 32 -8.97 3.19 12.71
N LYS A 33 -7.81 2.62 12.41
CA LYS A 33 -6.52 2.80 13.06
C LYS A 33 -5.41 2.48 12.05
N LYS A 34 -4.18 2.82 12.39
CA LYS A 34 -3.01 2.47 11.58
C LYS A 34 -2.77 0.95 11.56
N PHE A 35 -2.41 0.43 10.39
CA PHE A 35 -1.80 -0.87 10.17
C PHE A 35 -0.55 -0.67 9.31
N ASP A 36 0.63 -0.92 9.88
CA ASP A 36 1.91 -0.67 9.22
C ASP A 36 2.78 -1.94 9.05
N LEU A 37 4.02 -1.75 8.62
CA LEU A 37 4.95 -2.85 8.39
C LEU A 37 5.31 -3.62 9.67
N GLU A 38 5.26 -2.99 10.84
CA GLU A 38 5.52 -3.68 12.10
C GLU A 38 4.36 -4.62 12.42
N ASP A 39 3.12 -4.14 12.28
CA ASP A 39 1.92 -4.97 12.42
C ASP A 39 1.95 -6.17 11.45
N TYR A 40 2.36 -5.92 10.19
CA TYR A 40 2.51 -6.96 9.17
C TYR A 40 3.57 -8.00 9.55
N ARG A 41 4.76 -7.57 10.01
CA ARG A 41 5.83 -8.48 10.45
C ARG A 41 5.39 -9.34 11.63
N GLN A 42 4.66 -8.76 12.58
CA GLN A 42 4.12 -9.51 13.72
C GLN A 42 3.12 -10.58 13.25
N ALA A 43 2.21 -10.23 12.34
CA ALA A 43 1.21 -11.15 11.81
C ALA A 43 1.83 -12.29 10.97
N THR A 44 2.99 -12.06 10.38
CA THR A 44 3.68 -13.00 9.48
C THR A 44 4.94 -13.64 10.07
N ALA A 45 5.18 -13.51 11.38
CA ALA A 45 6.45 -13.86 12.04
C ALA A 45 6.92 -15.32 11.86
N LEU A 46 6.02 -16.25 11.48
CA LEU A 46 6.33 -17.66 11.23
C LEU A 46 6.51 -17.99 9.73
N ILE A 47 6.41 -17.00 8.86
CA ILE A 47 6.49 -17.13 7.40
C ILE A 47 7.73 -16.39 6.93
N ASN A 48 8.50 -17.01 6.04
CA ASN A 48 9.68 -16.39 5.45
C ASN A 48 9.29 -15.43 4.31
N ILE A 49 8.65 -14.32 4.67
CA ILE A 49 8.34 -13.23 3.73
C ILE A 49 9.63 -12.48 3.42
N ASP A 50 10.07 -12.58 2.17
CA ASP A 50 11.23 -11.84 1.67
C ASP A 50 10.81 -10.43 1.22
N SER A 51 9.70 -10.34 0.50
CA SER A 51 9.24 -9.12 -0.15
C SER A 51 7.72 -9.05 -0.21
N ILE A 52 7.18 -7.84 -0.37
CA ILE A 52 5.75 -7.59 -0.53
C ILE A 52 5.45 -6.69 -1.74
N VAL A 53 4.24 -6.79 -2.25
CA VAL A 53 3.62 -5.82 -3.15
C VAL A 53 2.48 -5.15 -2.41
N PHE A 54 2.51 -3.82 -2.34
CA PHE A 54 1.42 -3.03 -1.76
C PHE A 54 0.27 -2.91 -2.75
N GLU A 55 -0.97 -3.06 -2.27
CA GLU A 55 -2.21 -2.76 -2.99
C GLU A 55 -2.88 -1.54 -2.36
N GLU A 56 -3.32 -0.58 -3.19
CA GLU A 56 -4.06 0.61 -2.79
C GLU A 56 -5.24 0.29 -1.85
N CYS A 57 -5.49 1.16 -0.86
CA CYS A 57 -6.50 0.90 0.17
C CYS A 57 -7.79 1.68 -0.09
N SER A 58 -8.12 2.01 -1.34
CA SER A 58 -9.29 2.81 -1.70
C SER A 58 -9.32 4.16 -0.97
N ALA A 59 -8.18 4.86 -0.96
CA ALA A 59 -8.06 6.23 -0.46
C ALA A 59 -9.10 7.15 -1.12
N GLU A 60 -9.47 8.23 -0.43
CA GLU A 60 -10.26 9.31 -1.04
C GLU A 60 -9.58 9.76 -2.35
N ARG A 61 -10.39 10.07 -3.37
CA ARG A 61 -9.94 10.26 -4.75
C ARG A 61 -8.77 11.24 -4.86
N SER A 62 -8.81 12.36 -4.14
CA SER A 62 -7.76 13.38 -4.19
C SER A 62 -6.45 12.96 -3.48
N MET A 63 -6.49 11.87 -2.70
CA MET A 63 -5.37 11.36 -1.93
C MET A 63 -4.68 10.14 -2.57
N ALA A 64 -5.17 9.61 -3.69
CA ALA A 64 -4.62 8.40 -4.33
C ALA A 64 -3.12 8.48 -4.64
N VAL A 65 -2.66 9.58 -5.26
CA VAL A 65 -1.22 9.81 -5.53
C VAL A 65 -0.43 9.97 -4.22
N LYS A 66 -1.03 10.61 -3.22
CA LYS A 66 -0.42 10.81 -1.90
C LYS A 66 -0.23 9.48 -1.16
N GLU A 67 -1.17 8.54 -1.27
CA GLU A 67 -1.05 7.19 -0.71
C GLU A 67 0.14 6.45 -1.32
N ALA A 68 0.21 6.38 -2.65
CA ALA A 68 1.33 5.74 -3.35
C ALA A 68 2.68 6.39 -2.97
N GLY A 69 2.73 7.73 -2.89
CA GLY A 69 3.94 8.45 -2.48
C GLY A 69 4.33 8.20 -1.03
N TRP A 70 3.35 8.06 -0.14
CA TRP A 70 3.60 7.67 1.24
C TRP A 70 4.18 6.25 1.33
N ILE A 71 3.61 5.27 0.62
CA ILE A 71 4.14 3.90 0.58
C ILE A 71 5.56 3.87 0.02
N ALA A 72 5.81 4.56 -1.10
CA ALA A 72 7.15 4.68 -1.66
C ALA A 72 8.14 5.29 -0.65
N SER A 73 7.70 6.27 0.16
CA SER A 73 8.56 6.86 1.19
C SER A 73 9.01 5.88 2.29
N LEU A 74 8.23 4.82 2.54
CA LEU A 74 8.56 3.76 3.51
C LEU A 74 9.72 2.87 3.03
N THR A 75 9.95 2.80 1.72
CA THR A 75 10.99 1.95 1.11
C THR A 75 12.40 2.35 1.54
N ARG A 76 12.62 3.63 1.86
CA ARG A 76 13.92 4.17 2.28
C ARG A 76 14.49 3.47 3.51
N ASP A 77 13.61 3.14 4.44
CA ASP A 77 13.96 2.50 5.72
C ASP A 77 13.60 1.00 5.72
N ASN A 78 12.81 0.54 4.73
CA ASN A 78 12.31 -0.83 4.64
C ASN A 78 12.37 -1.37 3.20
N ASN A 79 13.37 -2.20 2.91
CA ASN A 79 13.57 -2.72 1.56
C ASN A 79 12.65 -3.90 1.16
N ILE A 80 11.60 -4.21 1.95
CA ILE A 80 10.70 -5.34 1.65
C ILE A 80 9.61 -5.00 0.63
N ILE A 81 9.23 -3.73 0.47
CA ILE A 81 8.24 -3.32 -0.54
C ILE A 81 8.94 -3.31 -1.90
N LYS A 82 8.50 -4.16 -2.82
CA LYS A 82 9.09 -4.30 -4.19
C LYS A 82 8.15 -3.86 -5.31
N GLY A 83 6.91 -3.55 -4.97
CA GLY A 83 5.92 -3.06 -5.92
C GLY A 83 4.80 -2.32 -5.22
N ILE A 84 4.16 -1.42 -5.98
CA ILE A 84 3.00 -0.64 -5.57
C ILE A 84 1.96 -0.77 -6.69
N VAL A 85 0.81 -1.35 -6.38
CA VAL A 85 -0.39 -1.26 -7.20
C VAL A 85 -1.13 0.00 -6.74
N ALA A 86 -0.91 1.10 -7.45
CA ALA A 86 -1.46 2.40 -7.12
C ALA A 86 -2.82 2.63 -7.78
N ARG A 87 -3.68 3.39 -7.11
CA ARG A 87 -4.98 3.80 -7.64
C ARG A 87 -4.85 4.90 -8.68
N ALA A 88 -5.44 4.69 -9.85
CA ALA A 88 -5.73 5.72 -10.84
C ALA A 88 -7.23 5.68 -11.21
N PRO A 89 -7.95 6.81 -11.27
CA PRO A 89 -9.38 6.82 -11.57
C PRO A 89 -9.65 6.61 -13.07
N LEU A 90 -9.59 5.35 -13.53
CA LEU A 90 -9.75 4.99 -14.94
C LEU A 90 -11.12 5.39 -15.52
N GLU A 91 -12.13 5.56 -14.67
CA GLU A 91 -13.46 6.05 -15.06
C GLU A 91 -13.46 7.48 -15.62
N ASP A 92 -12.38 8.25 -15.41
CA ASP A 92 -12.22 9.60 -15.97
C ASP A 92 -11.81 9.61 -17.45
N GLY A 93 -11.59 8.45 -18.07
CA GLY A 93 -11.12 8.33 -19.44
C GLY A 93 -9.76 9.02 -19.61
N ASP A 94 -9.58 9.75 -20.71
CA ASP A 94 -8.29 10.39 -21.06
C ASP A 94 -7.73 11.33 -19.98
N LYS A 95 -8.59 11.88 -19.10
CA LYS A 95 -8.16 12.75 -18.00
C LYS A 95 -7.31 12.00 -16.97
N VAL A 96 -7.40 10.66 -16.89
CA VAL A 96 -6.57 9.85 -15.98
C VAL A 96 -5.08 9.96 -16.29
N LYS A 97 -4.72 10.33 -17.53
CA LYS A 97 -3.33 10.46 -17.96
C LYS A 97 -2.49 11.34 -17.02
N ALA A 98 -3.04 12.48 -16.58
CA ALA A 98 -2.35 13.38 -15.66
C ALA A 98 -2.10 12.76 -14.27
N VAL A 99 -2.93 11.81 -13.85
CA VAL A 99 -2.73 11.06 -12.59
C VAL A 99 -1.65 9.99 -12.79
N VAL A 100 -1.71 9.25 -13.91
CA VAL A 100 -0.68 8.24 -14.24
C VAL A 100 0.70 8.87 -14.38
N GLU A 101 0.80 10.05 -15.01
CA GLU A 101 2.05 10.81 -15.08
C GLU A 101 2.59 11.16 -13.69
N GLN A 102 1.74 11.56 -12.75
CA GLN A 102 2.17 11.80 -11.36
C GLN A 102 2.63 10.52 -10.65
N LEU A 103 1.98 9.38 -10.90
CA LEU A 103 2.36 8.10 -10.32
C LEU A 103 3.72 7.61 -10.83
N ILE A 104 4.08 7.91 -12.07
CA ILE A 104 5.39 7.56 -12.66
C ILE A 104 6.55 8.29 -11.97
N GLU A 105 6.31 9.52 -11.48
CA GLU A 105 7.33 10.32 -10.79
C GLU A 105 7.62 9.83 -9.35
N ILE A 106 6.85 8.84 -8.86
CA ILE A 106 7.06 8.24 -7.54
C ILE A 106 8.23 7.25 -7.63
N PRO A 107 9.26 7.41 -6.77
CA PRO A 107 10.50 6.61 -6.83
C PRO A 107 10.33 5.15 -6.41
#